data_AF-A0A2N5PAZ8-F1
#
_entry.id   AF-A0A2N5PAZ8-F1
#
_cell.length_a   1.000
_cell.length_b   1.000
_cell.length_c   1.000
_cell.angle_alpha   90.00
_cell.angle_beta   90.00
_cell.angle_gamma   90.00
#
_symmetry.space_group_name_H-M   'P 1'
#
loop_
_entity.id
_entity.type
_entity.pdbx_description
1 polymer ?
#
loop_
_entity_poly.entity_id
_entity_poly.type
_entity_poly.pdbx_seq_one_letter_code
_entity_poly.pdbx_strand_id
1 'polypeptide(L)'
;MDKNVIYEYIDAKELVKETEEDIRRHRRKTIVQDKVTGSNPEFPYQPQSFNISGCIENTVNIDEEERLLEERKLNAKRIKVKAERVINKAPVRMQRIIRFRVMQGLTWDEVAAKMKGNCTGDSARMEFQRWMKEK
;
A
#
# COMPACT_ATOMS: atom_id res chain seq x y z
N MET A 1 -4.62 -3.42 -27.69
CA MET A 1 -4.12 -4.10 -26.44
C MET A 1 -4.96 -3.60 -25.28
N ASP A 2 -5.17 -4.41 -24.24
CA ASP A 2 -5.94 -3.92 -23.09
C ASP A 2 -5.11 -2.94 -22.26
N LYS A 3 -5.40 -1.64 -22.42
CA LYS A 3 -4.73 -0.55 -21.71
C LYS A 3 -5.26 -0.38 -20.28
N ASN A 4 -6.39 -1.02 -19.94
CA ASN A 4 -6.98 -0.96 -18.60
C ASN A 4 -6.11 -1.65 -17.55
N VAL A 5 -5.23 -2.56 -17.98
CA VAL A 5 -4.25 -3.25 -17.11
C VAL A 5 -3.32 -2.26 -16.38
N ILE A 6 -3.16 -1.03 -16.89
CA ILE A 6 -2.39 0.02 -16.21
C ILE A 6 -3.10 0.47 -14.93
N TYR A 7 -4.43 0.57 -14.93
CA TYR A 7 -5.21 0.90 -13.74
C TYR A 7 -5.29 -0.28 -12.78
N GLU A 8 -5.53 -1.49 -13.30
CA GLU A 8 -5.51 -2.72 -12.50
C GLU A 8 -4.19 -2.89 -11.74
N TYR A 9 -3.07 -2.46 -12.33
CA TYR A 9 -1.78 -2.46 -11.66
C TYR A 9 -1.73 -1.52 -10.44
N ILE A 10 -2.32 -0.33 -10.54
CA ILE A 10 -2.38 0.61 -9.41
C ILE A 10 -3.27 0.05 -8.31
N ASP A 11 -4.44 -0.45 -8.66
CA ASP A 11 -5.37 -1.03 -7.69
C ASP A 11 -4.77 -2.26 -7.01
N ALA A 12 -4.11 -3.15 -7.77
CA ALA A 12 -3.40 -4.30 -7.21
C ALA A 12 -2.25 -3.90 -6.30
N LYS A 13 -1.57 -2.78 -6.58
CA LYS A 13 -0.50 -2.25 -5.72
C LYS A 13 -1.07 -1.68 -4.42
N GLU A 14 -2.16 -0.92 -4.48
CA GLU A 14 -2.77 -0.35 -3.28
C GLU A 14 -3.40 -1.44 -2.41
N LEU A 15 -4.05 -2.45 -3.01
CA LEU A 15 -4.59 -3.61 -2.28
C LEU A 15 -3.51 -4.35 -1.48
N VAL A 16 -2.32 -4.54 -2.06
CA VAL A 16 -1.20 -5.17 -1.33
C VAL A 16 -0.77 -4.31 -0.15
N LYS A 17 -0.69 -2.99 -0.33
CA LYS A 17 -0.30 -2.04 0.72
C LYS A 17 -1.34 -1.99 1.85
N GLU A 18 -2.63 -1.93 1.52
CA GLU A 18 -3.74 -2.00 2.50
C GLU A 18 -3.66 -3.31 3.30
N THR A 19 -3.47 -4.44 2.62
CA THR A 19 -3.33 -5.75 3.29
C THR A 19 -2.11 -5.77 4.22
N GLU A 20 -0.98 -5.22 3.79
CA GLU A 20 0.23 -5.13 4.63
C GLU A 20 0.01 -4.25 5.87
N GLU A 21 -0.72 -3.14 5.73
CA GLU A 21 -1.08 -2.25 6.83
C GLU A 21 -2.05 -2.92 7.81
N ASP A 22 -3.05 -3.65 7.31
CA ASP A 22 -4.01 -4.38 8.13
C ASP A 22 -3.33 -5.48 8.95
N ILE A 23 -2.47 -6.29 8.33
CA ILE A 23 -1.65 -7.29 9.04
C ILE A 23 -0.76 -6.60 10.07
N ARG A 24 -0.13 -5.47 9.73
CA ARG A 24 0.69 -4.72 10.68
C ARG A 24 -0.13 -4.21 11.87
N ARG A 25 -1.38 -3.77 11.65
CA ARG A 25 -2.31 -3.38 12.73
C ARG A 25 -2.71 -4.58 13.59
N HIS A 26 -3.01 -5.73 12.98
CA HIS A 26 -3.38 -6.96 13.69
C HIS A 26 -2.20 -7.53 14.50
N ARG A 27 -0.96 -7.38 14.00
CA ARG A 27 0.27 -7.74 14.72
C ARG A 27 0.66 -6.77 15.84
N ARG A 28 0.08 -5.57 15.90
CA ARG A 28 0.29 -4.68 17.06
C ARG A 28 -0.40 -5.29 18.27
N LYS A 29 0.38 -6.08 19.01
CA LYS A 29 0.06 -6.61 20.32
C LYS A 29 -0.54 -5.49 21.18
N THR A 30 -1.77 -5.69 21.67
CA THR A 30 -2.31 -4.81 22.70
C THR A 30 -1.56 -5.14 23.98
N ILE A 31 -0.56 -4.33 24.31
CA ILE A 31 0.20 -4.43 25.55
C ILE A 31 -0.71 -3.85 26.63
N VAL A 32 -1.21 -4.71 27.52
CA VAL A 32 -1.99 -4.29 28.68
C VAL A 32 -1.03 -4.16 29.85
N GLN A 33 -1.03 -3.00 30.50
CA GLN A 33 -0.27 -2.75 31.70
C GLN A 33 -1.25 -2.57 32.86
N ASP A 34 -0.96 -3.20 33.99
CA ASP A 34 -1.76 -3.06 35.21
C ASP A 34 -0.85 -3.00 36.43
N LYS A 35 -1.36 -2.48 37.54
CA LYS A 35 -0.62 -2.30 38.79
C LYS A 35 -1.34 -3.01 39.91
N VAL A 36 -0.68 -4.05 40.44
CA VAL A 36 -1.19 -4.84 41.56
C VAL A 36 -0.42 -4.52 42.84
N THR A 37 -1.05 -4.72 44.00
CA THR A 37 -0.41 -4.50 45.30
C THR A 37 -0.31 -5.82 46.04
N GLY A 38 0.87 -6.14 46.55
CA GLY A 38 1.16 -7.37 47.29
C GLY A 38 2.14 -7.12 48.44
N SER A 39 2.57 -8.20 49.11
CA SER A 39 3.62 -8.12 50.12
C SER A 39 5.01 -8.13 49.50
N ASN A 40 5.95 -7.42 50.12
CA ASN A 40 7.36 -7.45 49.77
C ASN A 40 7.89 -8.90 49.88
N PRO A 41 8.53 -9.46 48.82
CA PRO A 41 9.06 -10.82 48.83
C PRO A 41 10.14 -11.06 49.91
N GLU A 42 10.83 -9.99 50.30
CA GLU A 42 11.96 -10.06 51.23
C GLU A 42 11.55 -9.80 52.69
N PHE A 43 10.45 -9.06 52.90
CA PHE A 43 9.91 -8.75 54.22
C PHE A 43 8.38 -8.98 54.24
N PRO A 44 7.91 -10.10 54.80
CA PRO A 44 6.49 -10.36 55.00
C PRO A 44 5.85 -9.18 55.74
N TYR A 45 4.61 -8.81 55.36
CA TYR A 45 3.80 -7.72 55.92
C TYR A 45 4.14 -6.28 55.50
N GLN A 46 5.14 -6.06 54.63
CA GLN A 46 5.35 -4.75 54.01
C GLN A 46 4.60 -4.66 52.66
N PRO A 47 3.68 -3.70 52.45
CA PRO A 47 3.01 -3.54 51.16
C PRO A 47 3.97 -3.01 50.09
N GLN A 48 3.92 -3.60 48.90
CA GLN A 48 4.69 -3.21 47.71
C GLN A 48 3.79 -3.28 46.47
N SER A 49 3.95 -2.33 45.54
CA SER A 49 3.25 -2.37 44.25
C SER A 49 4.13 -2.98 43.16
N PHE A 50 3.51 -3.79 42.30
CA PHE A 50 4.14 -4.42 41.15
C PHE A 50 3.44 -3.96 39.88
N ASN A 51 4.25 -3.59 38.88
CA ASN A 51 3.74 -3.35 37.54
C ASN A 51 3.76 -4.68 36.79
N ILE A 52 2.59 -5.13 36.36
CA ILE A 52 2.45 -6.29 35.49
C ILE A 52 2.13 -5.83 34.07
N SER A 53 2.69 -6.54 33.09
CA SER A 53 2.39 -6.30 31.69
C SER A 53 2.08 -7.63 31.01
N GLY A 54 0.96 -7.67 30.30
CA GLY A 54 0.53 -8.80 29.48
C GLY A 54 0.43 -8.40 28.01
N CYS A 55 0.62 -9.39 27.13
CA CYS A 55 0.34 -9.25 25.72
C CYS A 55 -0.90 -10.10 25.42
N ILE A 56 -1.94 -9.49 24.84
CA ILE A 56 -3.04 -10.27 24.25
C ILE A 56 -2.50 -10.87 22.95
N GLU A 57 -2.24 -12.18 22.95
CA GLU A 57 -1.96 -12.91 21.71
C GLU A 57 -3.25 -12.98 20.90
N ASN A 58 -3.25 -12.29 19.77
CA ASN A 58 -4.29 -12.46 18.77
C ASN A 58 -4.15 -13.88 18.21
N THR A 59 -5.17 -14.73 18.41
CA THR A 59 -5.27 -16.11 17.93
C THR A 59 -5.52 -16.20 16.43
N VAL A 60 -5.01 -15.25 15.65
CA VAL A 60 -5.16 -15.25 14.19
C VAL A 60 -4.07 -16.17 13.64
N ASN A 61 -4.46 -17.11 12.79
CA ASN A 61 -3.57 -18.12 12.22
C ASN A 61 -2.55 -17.44 11.30
N ILE A 62 -1.41 -17.03 11.87
CA ILE A 62 -0.38 -16.19 11.22
C ILE A 62 0.04 -16.79 9.86
N ASP A 63 0.09 -18.12 9.79
CA ASP A 63 0.51 -18.86 8.59
C ASP A 63 -0.47 -18.69 7.42
N GLU A 64 -1.78 -18.61 7.68
CA GLU A 64 -2.79 -18.43 6.64
C GLU A 64 -2.81 -17.00 6.09
N GLU A 65 -2.66 -16.00 6.97
CA GLU A 65 -2.56 -14.59 6.56
C GLU A 65 -1.31 -14.33 5.72
N GLU A 66 -0.17 -14.92 6.11
CA GLU A 66 1.08 -14.81 5.35
C GLU A 66 0.94 -15.44 3.97
N ARG A 67 0.34 -16.64 3.88
CA ARG A 67 0.12 -17.30 2.59
C ARG A 67 -0.79 -16.49 1.67
N LEU A 68 -1.87 -15.93 2.20
CA LEU A 68 -2.79 -15.09 1.43
C LEU A 68 -2.10 -13.81 0.95
N LEU A 69 -1.22 -13.22 1.77
CA LEU A 69 -0.43 -12.06 1.40
C LEU A 69 0.56 -12.39 0.27
N GLU A 70 1.22 -13.55 0.33
CA GLU A 70 2.11 -14.01 -0.74
C GLU A 70 1.38 -14.21 -2.07
N GLU A 71 0.19 -14.83 -2.03
CA GLU A 71 -0.66 -15.01 -3.20
C GLU A 71 -1.05 -13.65 -3.83
N ARG A 72 -1.44 -12.67 -3.00
CA ARG A 72 -1.74 -11.29 -3.44
C ARG A 72 -0.52 -10.61 -4.06
N LYS A 73 0.65 -10.74 -3.44
CA LYS A 73 1.93 -10.20 -3.96
C LYS A 73 2.29 -10.82 -5.31
N LEU A 74 2.10 -12.12 -5.47
CA LEU A 74 2.37 -12.82 -6.73
C LEU A 74 1.42 -12.32 -7.83
N ASN A 75 0.14 -12.16 -7.53
CA ASN A 75 -0.82 -11.62 -8.48
C ASN A 75 -0.47 -10.18 -8.90
N ALA A 76 -0.15 -9.31 -7.93
CA ALA A 76 0.29 -7.94 -8.21
C ALA A 76 1.55 -7.90 -9.09
N LYS A 77 2.53 -8.80 -8.87
CA LYS A 77 3.71 -8.94 -9.75
C LYS A 77 3.32 -9.32 -11.18
N ARG A 78 2.38 -10.25 -11.36
CA ARG A 78 1.90 -10.65 -12.69
C ARG A 78 1.22 -9.48 -13.42
N ILE A 79 0.35 -8.74 -12.73
CA ILE A 79 -0.32 -7.56 -13.28
C ILE A 79 0.70 -6.48 -13.62
N LYS A 80 1.68 -6.23 -12.74
CA LYS A 80 2.79 -5.30 -12.98
C LYS A 80 3.51 -5.58 -14.29
N VAL A 81 3.95 -6.83 -14.51
CA VAL A 81 4.66 -7.20 -15.74
C VAL A 81 3.80 -6.97 -16.99
N LYS A 82 2.49 -7.24 -16.91
CA LYS A 82 1.57 -6.96 -18.03
C LYS A 82 1.45 -5.46 -18.29
N ALA A 83 1.26 -4.66 -17.23
CA ALA A 83 1.16 -3.21 -17.33
C ALA A 83 2.45 -2.59 -17.91
N GLU A 84 3.62 -3.01 -17.42
CA GLU A 84 4.92 -2.54 -17.93
C GLU A 84 5.12 -2.85 -19.42
N ARG A 85 4.67 -4.01 -19.91
CA ARG A 85 4.70 -4.31 -21.35
C ARG A 85 3.82 -3.36 -22.16
N VAL A 86 2.66 -2.97 -21.64
CA VAL A 86 1.77 -2.01 -22.33
C VAL A 86 2.40 -0.62 -22.30
N ILE A 87 2.95 -0.19 -21.17
CA ILE A 87 3.60 1.11 -21.02
C ILE A 87 4.82 1.22 -21.93
N ASN A 88 5.66 0.19 -22.01
CA ASN A 88 6.85 0.19 -22.88
C ASN A 88 6.51 0.30 -24.37
N LYS A 89 5.32 -0.14 -24.79
CA LYS A 89 4.83 0.02 -26.17
C LYS A 89 4.25 1.41 -26.45
N ALA A 90 3.94 2.18 -25.41
CA ALA A 90 3.42 3.53 -25.55
C ALA A 90 4.53 4.50 -25.98
N PRO A 91 4.21 5.61 -26.67
CA PRO A 91 5.17 6.67 -26.95
C PRO A 91 5.81 7.25 -25.68
N VAL A 92 7.07 7.70 -25.75
CA VAL A 92 7.84 8.22 -24.58
C VAL A 92 7.09 9.33 -23.83
N ARG A 93 6.40 10.23 -24.56
CA ARG A 93 5.58 11.28 -23.97
C ARG A 93 4.44 10.71 -23.12
N MET A 94 3.79 9.66 -23.60
CA MET A 94 2.69 8.98 -22.90
C MET A 94 3.20 8.20 -21.67
N GLN A 95 4.37 7.56 -21.78
CA GLN A 95 5.00 6.90 -20.64
C GLN A 95 5.24 7.88 -19.48
N ARG A 96 5.69 9.11 -19.78
CA ARG A 96 5.84 10.17 -18.77
C ARG A 96 4.49 10.57 -18.16
N ILE A 97 3.45 10.74 -18.98
CA ILE A 97 2.11 11.08 -18.49
C ILE A 97 1.57 9.98 -17.58
N ILE A 98 1.67 8.71 -17.97
CA ILE A 98 1.27 7.56 -17.15
C ILE A 98 2.01 7.54 -15.82
N ARG A 99 3.32 7.77 -15.84
CA ARG A 99 4.14 7.84 -14.62
C ARG A 99 3.67 8.94 -13.67
N PHE A 100 3.40 10.14 -14.17
CA PHE A 100 3.01 11.27 -13.32
C PHE A 100 1.55 11.20 -12.88
N ARG A 101 0.64 10.89 -13.79
CA ARG A 101 -0.80 10.88 -13.50
C ARG A 101 -1.23 9.62 -12.77
N VAL A 102 -0.86 8.45 -13.30
CA VAL A 102 -1.40 7.16 -12.87
C VAL A 102 -0.57 6.57 -11.74
N MET A 103 0.77 6.58 -11.85
CA MET A 103 1.63 6.00 -10.81
C MET A 103 1.91 6.93 -9.62
N GLN A 104 1.98 8.24 -9.85
CA GLN A 104 2.22 9.24 -8.79
C GLN A 104 0.97 9.96 -8.31
N GLY A 105 -0.18 9.79 -8.98
CA GLY A 105 -1.45 10.39 -8.58
C GLY A 105 -1.54 11.90 -8.73
N LEU A 106 -0.61 12.54 -9.45
CA LEU A 106 -0.56 14.00 -9.59
C LEU A 106 -1.75 14.56 -10.34
N THR A 107 -2.11 15.81 -10.08
CA THR A 107 -3.14 16.54 -10.84
C THR A 107 -2.67 16.81 -12.27
N TRP A 108 -3.62 17.04 -13.19
CA TRP A 108 -3.28 17.30 -14.60
C TRP A 108 -2.41 18.56 -14.77
N ASP A 109 -2.60 19.56 -13.92
CA ASP A 109 -1.81 20.79 -13.93
C ASP A 109 -0.38 20.56 -13.46
N GLU A 110 -0.19 19.75 -12.41
CA GLU A 110 1.14 19.32 -11.96
C GLU A 110 1.85 18.44 -13.00
N VAL A 111 1.11 17.56 -13.68
CA VAL A 111 1.64 16.76 -14.79
C VAL A 111 2.11 17.69 -15.91
N ALA A 112 1.31 18.68 -16.30
CA ALA A 112 1.67 19.67 -17.30
C ALA A 112 2.94 20.45 -16.92
N ALA A 113 3.02 20.91 -15.66
CA ALA A 113 4.21 21.58 -15.13
C ALA A 113 5.47 20.70 -15.22
N LYS A 114 5.36 19.39 -14.90
CA LYS A 114 6.48 18.44 -15.00
C LYS A 114 6.84 18.06 -16.43
N MET A 115 5.90 18.11 -17.37
CA MET A 115 6.16 17.78 -18.76
C MET A 115 7.06 18.82 -19.45
N LYS A 116 7.14 20.05 -18.90
CA LYS A 116 7.95 21.20 -19.36
C LYS A 116 7.72 21.51 -20.86
N GLY A 117 6.88 22.49 -21.15
CA GLY A 117 6.53 22.96 -22.50
C GLY A 117 5.21 23.72 -22.52
N ASN A 118 4.71 24.08 -23.70
CA ASN A 118 3.41 24.75 -23.92
C ASN A 118 2.20 23.80 -23.75
N CYS A 119 2.22 22.96 -22.72
CA CYS A 119 1.19 21.96 -22.46
C CYS A 119 0.34 22.41 -21.27
N THR A 120 -0.97 22.51 -21.45
CA THR A 120 -1.93 22.72 -20.36
C THR A 120 -2.38 21.39 -19.77
N GLY A 121 -2.90 21.39 -18.54
CA GLY A 121 -3.44 20.19 -17.90
C GLY A 121 -4.50 19.49 -18.76
N ASP A 122 -5.38 20.28 -19.39
CA ASP A 122 -6.38 19.78 -20.32
C ASP A 122 -5.80 19.13 -21.57
N SER A 123 -4.72 19.68 -22.14
CA SER A 123 -4.03 19.07 -23.28
C SER A 123 -3.49 17.69 -22.90
N ALA A 124 -2.79 17.57 -21.77
CA ALA A 124 -2.25 16.30 -21.28
C ALA A 124 -3.37 15.28 -21.01
N ARG A 125 -4.50 15.73 -20.45
CA ARG A 125 -5.69 14.88 -20.21
C ARG A 125 -6.27 14.35 -21.51
N MET A 126 -6.49 15.20 -22.49
CA MET A 126 -7.05 14.82 -23.79
C MET A 126 -6.12 13.88 -24.56
N GLU A 127 -4.82 14.15 -24.58
CA GLU A 127 -3.81 13.28 -25.19
C GLU A 127 -3.88 11.86 -24.58
N PHE A 128 -3.90 11.77 -23.26
CA PHE A 128 -3.98 10.50 -22.55
C PHE A 128 -5.29 9.76 -22.83
N GLN A 129 -6.43 10.46 -22.80
CA GLN A 129 -7.74 9.85 -23.10
C GLN A 129 -7.85 9.35 -24.53
N ARG A 130 -7.32 10.09 -25.51
CA ARG A 130 -7.28 9.65 -26.91
C ARG A 130 -6.45 8.39 -27.05
N TRP A 131 -5.26 8.36 -26.44
CA TRP A 131 -4.42 7.18 -26.44
C TRP A 131 -5.09 5.98 -25.75
N MET A 132 -5.81 6.17 -24.65
CA MET A 132 -6.55 5.08 -23.99
C MET A 132 -7.68 4.51 -24.86
N LYS A 133 -8.37 5.37 -25.65
CA LYS A 133 -9.47 4.97 -26.55
C LYS A 133 -8.99 4.31 -27.85
N GLU A 134 -7.77 4.60 -28.27
CA GLU A 134 -7.16 4.00 -29.45
C GLU A 134 -6.96 2.47 -29.24
N LYS A 135 -7.21 1.66 -30.26
CA LYS A 135 -7.30 0.19 -30.14
C LYS A 135 -5.94 -0.51 -30.06
#